data_AF-A0A520I840-F1
#
_entry.id   AF-A0A520I840-F1
#
_cell.length_a   1.000
_cell.length_b   1.000
_cell.length_c   1.000
_cell.angle_alpha   90.00
_cell.angle_beta   90.00
_cell.angle_gamma   90.00
#
_symmetry.space_group_name_H-M   'P 1'
#
loop_
_entity.id
_entity.type
_entity.pdbx_description
1 polymer ?
#
loop_
_entity_poly.entity_id
_entity_poly.type
_entity_poly.pdbx_seq_one_letter_code
_entity_poly.pdbx_strand_id
1 'polypeptide(L)' 'MLGLCSYKGPDSGEVYICLSPTAVAYHKSKDGCKGIQACTHQVIKVSKEDAIKKYKYRACKLCFR' A
#
# COMPACT_ATOMS: atom_id res chain seq x y z
N MET A 1 -18.57 -35.15 -3.06
CA MET A 1 -18.40 -34.03 -4.00
C MET A 1 -17.48 -33.00 -3.38
N LEU A 2 -16.47 -32.55 -4.12
CA LEU A 2 -15.31 -31.79 -3.67
C LEU A 2 -15.69 -30.40 -3.12
N GLY A 3 -15.26 -30.10 -1.89
CA GLY A 3 -15.44 -28.80 -1.25
C GLY A 3 -14.47 -27.76 -1.82
N LEU A 4 -15.00 -26.67 -2.35
CA LEU A 4 -14.25 -25.49 -2.77
C LEU A 4 -13.92 -24.65 -1.53
N CYS A 5 -12.80 -24.94 -0.87
CA CYS A 5 -12.19 -24.01 0.07
C CYS A 5 -11.75 -22.77 -0.71
N SER A 6 -12.54 -21.69 -0.63
CA SER A 6 -12.18 -20.41 -1.24
C SER A 6 -11.04 -19.78 -0.43
N TYR A 7 -9.79 -20.13 -0.75
CA TYR A 7 -8.61 -19.46 -0.21
C TYR A 7 -8.63 -18.01 -0.69
N LYS A 8 -9.11 -17.07 0.16
CA LYS A 8 -8.80 -15.65 -0.01
C LYS A 8 -7.29 -15.53 0.16
N GLY A 9 -6.57 -15.52 -0.97
CA GLY A 9 -5.16 -15.16 -0.99
C GLY A 9 -4.96 -13.79 -0.32
N PRO A 10 -3.74 -13.48 0.14
CA PRO A 10 -3.45 -12.18 0.72
C PRO A 10 -3.91 -11.09 -0.25
N ASP A 11 -4.57 -10.04 0.28
CA ASP A 11 -5.14 -8.95 -0.52
C ASP A 11 -4.05 -8.42 -1.47
N SER A 12 -4.10 -8.86 -2.73
CA SER A 12 -3.03 -8.72 -3.72
C SER A 12 -3.04 -7.33 -4.35
N GLY A 13 -3.54 -6.34 -3.61
CA GLY A 13 -3.63 -4.97 -4.07
C GLY A 13 -2.24 -4.37 -4.17
N GLU A 14 -1.93 -3.84 -5.35
CA GLU A 14 -0.80 -2.94 -5.52
C GLU A 14 -1.10 -1.62 -4.79
N VAL A 15 -0.09 -1.10 -4.10
CA VAL A 15 -0.16 0.17 -3.37
C VAL A 15 1.04 1.03 -3.72
N TYR A 16 0.94 2.32 -3.44
CA TYR A 16 1.99 3.29 -3.71
C TYR A 16 2.64 3.73 -2.40
N ILE A 17 3.96 3.82 -2.41
CA ILE A 17 4.75 4.31 -1.27
C ILE A 17 5.69 5.42 -1.72
N CYS A 18 5.91 6.39 -0.83
CA CYS A 18 6.96 7.40 -0.98
C CYS A 18 8.26 6.86 -0.40
N LEU A 19 9.34 6.79 -1.19
CA LEU A 19 10.67 6.40 -0.71
C LEU A 19 11.35 7.60 -0.07
N SER A 20 10.99 7.87 1.18
CA SER A 20 11.73 8.81 2.02
C SER A 20 12.04 8.17 3.38
N PRO A 21 13.11 8.59 4.07
CA PRO A 21 13.41 8.12 5.42
C PRO A 21 12.30 8.39 6.44
N THR A 22 11.43 9.36 6.14
CA THR A 22 10.34 9.82 7.01
C THR A 22 8.96 9.32 6.60
N ALA A 23 8.87 8.58 5.48
CA ALA A 23 7.60 8.02 5.03
C ALA A 23 7.16 6.90 5.97
N VAL A 24 5.87 6.88 6.29
CA VAL A 24 5.28 5.93 7.25
C VAL A 24 4.05 5.23 6.71
N ALA A 25 3.56 5.60 5.53
CA ALA A 25 2.27 5.14 5.03
C ALA A 25 2.30 4.70 3.56
N TYR A 26 1.43 3.74 3.24
CA TYR A 26 1.13 3.34 1.86
C TYR A 26 -0.25 3.83 1.43
N HIS A 27 -0.41 4.05 0.13
CA HIS A 27 -1.54 4.76 -0.47
C HIS A 27 -2.21 3.93 -1.58
N LYS A 28 -3.54 4.01 -1.71
CA LYS A 28 -4.31 3.32 -2.77
C LYS A 28 -4.00 3.82 -4.18
N SER A 29 -3.68 5.09 -4.32
CA SER A 29 -3.44 5.76 -5.60
C SER A 29 -2.28 6.75 -5.48
N LYS A 30 -1.52 6.91 -6.57
CA LYS A 30 -0.40 7.84 -6.69
C LYS A 30 -0.85 9.30 -6.70
N ASP A 31 -1.99 9.60 -7.32
CA ASP A 31 -2.48 10.96 -7.49
C ASP A 31 -3.79 11.21 -6.72
N GLY A 32 -4.43 10.16 -6.20
CA GLY A 32 -5.71 10.26 -5.48
C GLY A 32 -5.60 10.59 -3.99
N CYS A 33 -4.40 10.84 -3.46
CA CYS A 33 -4.23 11.11 -2.03
C CYS A 33 -3.25 12.27 -1.78
N LYS A 34 -3.73 13.28 -1.04
CA LYS A 34 -2.94 14.47 -0.69
C LYS A 34 -1.61 14.14 0.01
N GLY A 35 -1.58 13.05 0.79
CA GLY A 35 -0.38 12.61 1.49
C GLY A 35 0.75 12.15 0.56
N ILE A 36 0.42 11.42 -0.51
CA ILE A 36 1.43 10.96 -1.47
C ILE A 36 1.79 12.03 -2.49
N GLN A 37 0.84 12.92 -2.83
CA GLN A 37 1.12 14.08 -3.68
C GLN A 37 2.11 15.07 -3.03
N ALA A 38 2.17 15.10 -1.70
CA ALA A 38 3.17 15.88 -0.97
C ALA A 38 4.57 15.23 -0.95
N CYS A 39 4.71 14.00 -1.45
CA CYS A 39 6.01 13.34 -1.56
C CYS A 39 6.88 14.08 -2.58
N THR A 40 8.01 14.62 -2.12
CA THR A 40 9.04 15.23 -2.98
C THR A 40 10.10 14.22 -3.45
N HIS A 41 9.97 12.96 -3.02
CA HIS A 41 10.89 11.88 -3.30
C HIS A 41 10.32 10.93 -4.37
N GLN A 42 11.01 9.82 -4.63
CA GLN A 42 10.53 8.82 -5.56
C GLN A 42 9.28 8.11 -4.99
N VAL A 43 8.23 8.05 -5.80
CA VAL A 43 7.05 7.23 -5.51
C VAL A 43 7.15 5.93 -6.30
N ILE A 44 7.12 4.79 -5.61
CA ILE A 44 7.12 3.46 -6.23
C ILE A 44 5.83 2.72 -5.93
N LYS A 45 5.53 1.75 -6.78
CA LYS A 45 4.41 0.83 -6.62
C LYS A 45 4.94 -0.51 -6.08
N VAL A 46 4.30 -1.03 -5.03
CA VAL A 46 4.68 -2.27 -4.36
C VAL A 46 3.43 -3.08 -4.02
N SER A 47 3.60 -4.35 -3.68
CA SER A 47 2.50 -5.12 -3.11
C SER A 47 2.11 -4.56 -1.72
N LYS A 48 0.83 -4.65 -1.36
CA LYS A 48 0.37 -4.30 -0.01
C LYS A 48 1.13 -5.09 1.07
N GLU A 49 1.47 -6.35 0.79
CA GLU A 49 2.26 -7.18 1.69
C GLU A 49 3.67 -6.63 1.90
N ASP A 50 4.37 -6.23 0.83
CA ASP A 50 5.69 -5.62 0.95
C ASP A 50 5.62 -4.30 1.71
N ALA A 51 4.62 -3.46 1.42
CA ALA A 51 4.41 -2.21 2.14
C ALA A 51 4.31 -2.43 3.65
N ILE A 52 3.63 -3.49 4.10
CA ILE A 52 3.44 -3.81 5.52
C ILE A 52 4.65 -4.56 6.11
N LYS A 53 5.14 -5.61 5.43
CA LYS A 53 6.12 -6.55 5.98
C LYS A 53 7.56 -6.07 5.77
N LYS A 54 7.88 -5.52 4.59
CA LYS A 54 9.23 -5.08 4.21
C LYS A 54 9.45 -3.62 4.60
N TYR A 55 8.54 -2.72 4.21
CA TYR A 55 8.68 -1.29 4.47
C TYR A 55 8.12 -0.86 5.84
N LYS A 56 7.34 -1.72 6.52
CA LYS A 56 6.71 -1.44 7.82
C LYS A 56 5.79 -0.21 7.78
N TYR A 57 5.20 0.09 6.63
CA TYR A 57 4.28 1.21 6.46
C TYR A 57 2.86 0.81 6.87
N ARG A 58 2.13 1.77 7.44
CA ARG A 58 0.72 1.62 7.78
C ARG A 58 -0.18 2.11 6.65
N ALA A 59 -1.43 1.67 6.64
CA ALA A 59 -2.41 2.20 5.70
C ALA A 59 -2.58 3.72 5.91
N CYS A 60 -2.58 4.48 4.81
CA CYS A 60 -2.86 5.91 4.89
C CYS A 60 -4.31 6.15 5.34
N LYS A 61 -4.49 6.86 6.46
CA LYS A 61 -5.81 7.19 7.04
C LYS A 61 -6.71 8.04 6.14
N LEU A 62 -6.16 8.68 5.11
CA LEU A 62 -6.93 9.52 4.18
C LEU A 62 -7.56 8.70 3.05
N CYS A 63 -6.78 7.83 2.40
CA CYS A 63 -7.27 7.05 1.25
C CYS A 63 -7.73 5.63 1.61
N PHE A 64 -7.38 5.09 2.78
CA PHE A 64 -7.90 3.83 3.34
C PHE A 64 -8.95 4.03 4.44
N ARG A 65 -9.62 5.18 4.46
CA ARG A 65 -10.84 5.36 5.25
C ARG A 65 -11.96 4.47 4.74
#